data_AF-A0A7U9QV87-F1
#
_entry.id   AF-A0A7U9QV87-F1
#
_cell.length_a   1.000
_cell.length_b   1.000
_cell.length_c   1.000
_cell.angle_alpha   90.00
_cell.angle_beta   90.00
_cell.angle_gamma   90.00
#
_symmetry.space_group_name_H-M   'P 1'
#
loop_
_entity.id
_entity.type
_entity.pdbx_description
1 polymer ?
#
loop_
_entity_poly.entity_id
_entity_poly.type
_entity_poly.pdbx_seq_one_letter_code
_entity_poly.pdbx_strand_id
1 'polypeptide(L)' 'MEFDKKAIESEGYDTTITVLVTNTQEFLDVVPVGQKELESGQTLFTIV' A
#
# COMPACT_ATOMS: atom_id res chain seq x y z
N MET A 1 -17.20 -4.39 -1.75
CA MET A 1 -17.16 -3.22 -0.86
C MET A 1 -16.24 -2.21 -1.51
N GLU A 2 -16.69 -0.97 -1.65
CA GLU A 2 -15.87 0.13 -2.14
C GLU A 2 -15.63 1.12 -1.00
N PHE A 3 -14.45 1.75 -1.01
CA PHE A 3 -14.04 2.70 0.02
C PHE A 3 -14.47 4.11 -0.40
N ASP A 4 -15.36 4.73 0.37
CA ASP A 4 -15.72 6.13 0.16
C ASP A 4 -14.67 7.05 0.76
N LYS A 5 -13.61 7.29 -0.02
CA LYS A 5 -12.49 8.14 0.38
C LYS A 5 -12.95 9.54 0.79
N LYS A 6 -13.94 10.12 0.10
CA LYS A 6 -14.36 11.51 0.32
C LYS A 6 -15.07 11.67 1.67
N ALA A 7 -15.96 10.74 2.00
CA ALA A 7 -16.63 10.74 3.30
C ALA A 7 -15.60 10.66 4.45
N ILE A 8 -14.63 9.75 4.33
CA ILE A 8 -13.61 9.50 5.34
C ILE A 8 -12.68 10.71 5.52
N GLU A 9 -12.25 11.34 4.42
CA GLU A 9 -11.49 12.59 4.48
C GLU A 9 -12.31 13.73 5.08
N SER A 10 -13.61 13.82 4.78
CA SER A 10 -14.49 14.87 5.34
C SER A 10 -14.71 14.73 6.84
N GLU A 11 -14.62 13.52 7.38
CA GLU A 11 -14.68 13.24 8.81
C GLU A 11 -13.33 13.52 9.51
N GLY A 12 -12.28 13.85 8.75
CA GLY A 12 -10.97 14.25 9.26
C GLY A 12 -10.01 13.09 9.53
N TYR A 13 -10.30 11.90 9.01
CA TYR A 13 -9.39 10.75 9.13
C TYR A 13 -8.23 10.84 8.13
N ASP A 14 -7.08 10.33 8.55
CA ASP A 14 -5.93 10.10 7.66
C ASP A 14 -6.21 8.92 6.74
N THR A 15 -6.00 9.11 5.43
CA THR A 15 -6.20 8.06 4.41
C THR A 15 -4.90 7.37 4.01
N THR A 16 -3.81 7.62 4.73
CA THR A 16 -2.52 6.92 4.55
C THR A 16 -2.69 5.43 4.86
N ILE A 17 -2.54 4.59 3.83
CA ILE A 17 -2.62 3.13 3.96
C ILE A 17 -1.22 2.58 4.19
N THR A 18 -1.00 1.92 5.33
CA THR A 18 0.26 1.20 5.59
C THR A 18 0.14 -0.23 5.08
N VAL A 19 1.10 -0.67 4.26
CA VAL A 19 1.21 -2.06 3.80
C VAL A 19 2.35 -2.72 4.55
N LEU A 20 2.06 -3.78 5.31
CA LEU A 20 3.04 -4.51 6.10
C LEU A 20 3.21 -5.93 5.58
N VAL A 21 4.46 -6.36 5.38
CA VAL A 21 4.82 -7.75 5.15
C VAL A 21 5.19 -8.37 6.51
N THR A 22 4.45 -9.38 6.93
CA THR A 22 4.57 -9.96 8.29
C THR A 22 5.37 -11.26 8.33
N ASN A 23 5.48 -11.99 7.22
CA ASN A 23 6.21 -13.25 7.09
C ASN A 23 7.60 -13.05 6.44
N THR A 24 8.34 -12.03 6.86
CA THR A 24 9.66 -11.68 6.30
C THR A 24 10.73 -12.77 6.46
N GLN A 25 10.54 -13.73 7.37
CA GLN A 25 11.43 -14.88 7.51
C GLN A 25 11.36 -15.85 6.33
N GLU A 26 10.28 -15.81 5.55
CA GLU A 26 10.07 -16.69 4.38
C GLU A 26 10.65 -16.09 3.10
N PHE A 27 11.20 -14.88 3.17
CA PHE A 27 11.69 -14.11 2.03
C PHE A 27 13.09 -13.57 2.30
N LEU A 28 13.88 -13.43 1.25
CA LEU A 28 15.23 -12.87 1.29
C LEU A 28 15.19 -11.34 1.35
N ASP A 29 14.29 -10.71 0.58
CA ASP A 29 14.18 -9.25 0.54
C ASP A 29 12.80 -8.73 0.07
N VAL A 30 12.49 -7.48 0.41
CA VAL A 30 11.33 -6.72 -0.08
C VAL A 30 11.82 -5.47 -0.79
N VAL A 31 11.75 -5.48 -2.13
CA VAL A 31 12.30 -4.42 -2.97
C VAL A 31 11.18 -3.49 -3.46
N PRO A 32 11.15 -2.20 -3.03
CA PRO A 32 10.15 -1.25 -3.50
C PRO A 32 10.40 -0.85 -4.97
N VAL A 33 9.33 -0.65 -5.74
CA VAL A 33 9.45 -0.29 -7.17
C VAL A 33 9.93 1.16 -7.38
N GLY A 34 9.88 2.01 -6.35
CA GLY A 34 10.45 3.36 -6.37
C GLY A 34 9.63 4.43 -7.12
N GLN A 35 8.37 4.14 -7.45
CA GLN A 35 7.47 5.09 -8.12
C GLN A 35 6.77 6.01 -7.11
N LYS A 36 6.66 7.30 -7.43
CA LYS A 36 6.00 8.31 -6.57
C LYS A 36 4.48 8.24 -6.64
N GLU A 37 3.95 7.91 -7.80
CA GLU A 37 2.51 7.75 -8.06
C GLU A 37 2.30 6.40 -8.72
N LEU A 38 1.21 5.75 -8.34
CA LEU A 38 0.84 4.41 -8.80
C LEU A 38 -0.63 4.39 -9.16
N GLU A 39 -0.96 3.63 -10.19
CA GLU A 39 -2.34 3.33 -10.58
C GLU A 39 -2.78 1.98 -10.03
N SER A 40 -4.11 1.79 -9.97
CA SER A 40 -4.69 0.51 -9.56
C SER A 40 -4.19 -0.62 -10.48
N GLY A 41 -3.77 -1.73 -9.88
CA GLY A 41 -3.22 -2.88 -10.58
C GLY A 41 -1.70 -2.82 -10.82
N GLN A 42 -1.02 -1.73 -10.45
CA GLN A 42 0.44 -1.65 -10.52
C GLN A 42 1.11 -2.28 -9.28
N THR A 43 2.33 -2.78 -9.48
CA THR A 43 3.11 -3.45 -8.43
C THR A 43 3.70 -2.44 -7.45
N LEU A 44 3.52 -2.67 -6.14
CA LEU A 44 4.08 -1.85 -5.06
C LEU A 44 5.53 -2.21 -4.72
N PHE A 45 5.80 -3.50 -4.56
CA PHE A 45 7.12 -4.07 -4.25
C PHE A 45 7.23 -5.49 -4.79
N THR A 46 8.45 -5.97 -4.94
CA THR A 46 8.77 -7.36 -5.28
C THR A 46 9.34 -8.07 -4.07
N ILE A 47 8.93 -9.32 -3.88
CA ILE A 47 9.43 -10.20 -2.83
C ILE A 47 10.35 -11.24 -3.50
N VAL A 48 11.55 -11.43 -2.95
CA VAL A 48 12.59 -12.36 -3.45
C VAL A 48 12.91 -13.39 -2.40
#